data_AF-A0A075AY82-F1
#
_entry.id   AF-A0A075AY82-F1
#
_cell.length_a   1.000
_cell.length_b   1.000
_cell.length_c   1.000
_cell.angle_alpha   90.00
_cell.angle_beta   90.00
_cell.angle_gamma   90.00
#
_symmetry.space_group_name_H-M   'P 1'
#
loop_
_entity.id
_entity.type
_entity.pdbx_description
1 polymer ?
#
loop_
_entity_poly.entity_id
_entity_poly.type
_entity_poly.pdbx_seq_one_letter_code
_entity_poly.pdbx_strand_id
1 'polypeptide(L)'
;MTEQERHDLMQEWKEKMRTDDWRNFTIEEKQEVYLLAFPLPPPARTVNKFTLLLGCVGGIAFSYILMNTIQSFGNGRHRLDTPEYRKLRHEWRDKNGINPIFGQEDHFIPPRFDPNLDE
;
A
#
# COMPACT_ATOMS: atom_id res chain seq x y z
N MET A 1 -10.20 34.24 2.35
CA MET A 1 -11.28 34.94 1.64
C MET A 1 -12.51 34.06 1.72
N THR A 2 -13.60 34.62 2.24
CA THR A 2 -14.89 33.92 2.26
C THR A 2 -15.45 33.85 0.84
N GLU A 3 -16.39 32.92 0.61
CA GLU A 3 -17.00 32.76 -0.72
C GLU A 3 -17.79 34.01 -1.16
N GLN A 4 -18.34 34.74 -0.20
CA GLN A 4 -19.03 36.01 -0.40
C GLN A 4 -18.06 37.14 -0.78
N GLU A 5 -16.96 37.32 -0.04
CA GLU A 5 -15.91 38.30 -0.39
C GLU A 5 -15.36 38.08 -1.80
N ARG A 6 -15.19 36.82 -2.22
CA ARG A 6 -14.76 36.48 -3.59
C ARG A 6 -15.78 36.94 -4.62
N HIS A 7 -17.06 36.71 -4.34
CA HIS A 7 -18.13 37.03 -5.27
C HIS A 7 -18.28 38.54 -5.44
N ASP A 8 -18.20 39.29 -4.34
CA ASP A 8 -18.29 40.75 -4.35
C ASP A 8 -17.10 41.37 -5.10
N LEU A 9 -15.87 40.90 -4.84
CA LEU A 9 -14.68 41.30 -5.61
C LEU A 9 -14.80 40.95 -7.09
N MET A 10 -15.35 39.79 -7.42
CA MET A 10 -15.52 39.38 -8.83
C MET A 10 -16.54 40.26 -9.56
N GLN A 11 -17.59 40.73 -8.87
CA GLN A 11 -18.53 41.68 -9.43
C GLN A 11 -17.88 43.04 -9.67
N GLU A 12 -17.11 43.55 -8.70
CA GLU A 12 -16.37 44.81 -8.81
C GLU A 12 -15.39 44.78 -10.00
N TRP A 13 -14.59 43.72 -10.12
CA TRP A 13 -13.66 43.54 -11.24
C TRP A 13 -14.36 43.44 -12.59
N LYS A 14 -15.52 42.76 -12.64
CA LYS A 14 -16.33 42.63 -13.85
C LYS A 14 -16.89 43.96 -14.32
N GLU A 15 -17.28 44.83 -13.38
CA GLU A 15 -17.71 46.20 -13.71
C GLU A 15 -16.53 47.03 -14.20
N LYS A 16 -15.38 46.98 -13.52
CA LYS A 16 -14.18 47.73 -13.91
C LYS A 16 -13.68 47.37 -15.30
N MET A 17 -13.68 46.08 -15.66
CA MET A 17 -13.32 45.59 -17.00
C MET A 17 -14.31 45.95 -18.10
N ARG A 18 -15.53 46.33 -17.74
CA ARG A 18 -16.53 46.76 -18.71
C ARG A 18 -16.33 48.23 -19.10
N THR A 19 -15.85 49.04 -18.16
CA THR A 19 -15.61 50.48 -18.36
C THR A 19 -14.23 50.78 -18.94
N ASP A 20 -13.18 50.07 -18.50
CA ASP A 20 -11.80 50.35 -18.90
C ASP A 20 -11.25 49.33 -19.90
N ASP A 21 -10.36 49.78 -20.79
CA ASP A 21 -9.62 48.88 -21.70
C ASP A 21 -8.59 48.06 -20.90
N TRP A 22 -8.53 46.75 -21.17
CA TRP A 22 -7.63 45.78 -20.54
C TRP A 22 -6.15 46.20 -20.56
N ARG A 23 -5.76 47.02 -21.55
CA ARG A 23 -4.40 47.53 -21.69
C ARG A 23 -4.00 48.51 -20.60
N ASN A 24 -4.96 49.20 -19.99
CA ASN A 24 -4.72 50.23 -18.98
C ASN A 24 -4.50 49.67 -17.57
N PHE A 25 -4.79 48.38 -17.35
CA PHE A 25 -4.57 47.72 -16.07
C PHE A 25 -3.09 47.39 -15.86
N THR A 26 -2.65 47.56 -14.61
CA THR A 26 -1.31 47.19 -14.16
C THR A 26 -1.12 45.66 -14.16
N ILE A 27 0.14 45.21 -14.11
CA ILE A 27 0.45 43.77 -14.13
C ILE A 27 -0.11 43.05 -12.89
N GLU A 28 -0.09 43.72 -11.74
CA GLU A 28 -0.60 43.18 -10.46
C GLU A 28 -2.11 42.95 -10.51
N GLU A 29 -2.86 43.94 -11.00
CA GLU A 29 -4.32 43.83 -11.16
C GLU A 29 -4.71 42.70 -12.12
N LYS A 30 -3.93 42.52 -13.20
CA LYS A 30 -4.16 41.41 -14.15
C LYS A 30 -3.95 40.06 -13.49
N GLN A 31 -2.93 39.92 -12.64
CA GLN A 31 -2.65 38.70 -11.90
C GLN A 31 -3.73 38.40 -10.87
N GLU A 32 -4.21 39.43 -10.16
CA GLU A 32 -5.27 39.29 -9.16
C GLU A 32 -6.57 38.78 -9.78
N VAL A 33 -7.01 39.37 -10.90
CA VAL A 33 -8.18 38.88 -11.64
C VAL A 33 -7.95 37.45 -12.11
N TYR A 34 -6.76 37.13 -12.63
CA TYR A 34 -6.44 35.77 -13.08
C TYR A 34 -6.56 34.75 -11.94
N LEU A 35 -6.08 35.09 -10.74
CA LEU A 35 -6.20 34.26 -9.53
C LEU A 35 -7.64 34.15 -9.02
N LEU A 36 -8.45 35.20 -9.17
CA LEU A 36 -9.86 35.19 -8.82
C LEU A 36 -10.70 34.34 -9.78
N ALA A 37 -10.43 34.44 -11.09
CA ALA A 37 -11.13 33.70 -12.14
C ALA A 37 -10.70 32.23 -12.20
N PHE A 38 -9.41 31.96 -11.95
CA PHE A 38 -8.82 30.62 -11.94
C PHE A 38 -8.18 30.36 -10.57
N PRO A 39 -8.99 30.06 -9.54
CA PRO A 39 -8.45 29.77 -8.22
C PRO A 39 -7.50 28.57 -8.31
N LEU A 40 -6.40 28.66 -7.58
CA LEU A 40 -5.49 27.53 -7.39
C LEU A 40 -6.30 26.32 -6.90
N PRO A 41 -5.96 25.10 -7.34
CA PRO A 41 -6.59 23.90 -6.80
C PRO A 41 -6.45 23.93 -5.27
N PRO A 42 -7.48 23.47 -4.53
CA PRO A 42 -7.41 23.44 -3.08
C PRO A 42 -6.10 22.75 -2.67
N PRO A 43 -5.42 23.25 -1.62
CA PRO A 43 -4.16 22.66 -1.20
C PRO A 43 -4.38 21.17 -1.00
N ALA A 44 -3.62 20.35 -1.73
CA ALA A 44 -3.74 18.91 -1.65
C ALA A 44 -3.67 18.51 -0.19
N ARG A 45 -4.64 17.72 0.29
CA ARG A 45 -4.68 17.29 1.69
C ARG A 45 -3.35 16.59 1.99
N THR A 46 -2.48 17.25 2.74
CA THR A 46 -1.15 16.73 3.01
C THR A 46 -1.29 15.60 4.02
N VAL A 47 -1.36 14.37 3.52
CA VAL A 47 -1.30 13.19 4.38
C VAL A 47 0.10 13.11 4.95
N ASN A 48 0.22 13.14 6.28
CA ASN A 48 1.50 12.99 6.95
C ASN A 48 2.03 11.57 6.68
N LYS A 49 2.96 11.46 5.73
CA LYS A 49 3.56 10.19 5.28
C LYS A 49 4.22 9.44 6.45
N PHE A 50 4.74 10.17 7.44
CA PHE A 50 5.37 9.57 8.62
C PHE A 50 4.35 8.88 9.51
N THR A 51 3.16 9.46 9.70
CA THR A 51 2.06 8.84 10.45
C THR A 51 1.54 7.59 9.76
N LEU A 52 1.45 7.61 8.43
CA LEU A 52 1.07 6.42 7.64
C LEU A 52 2.09 5.30 7.83
N LEU A 53 3.38 5.61 7.71
CA LEU A 53 4.46 4.65 7.85
C LEU A 53 4.52 4.05 9.26
N LEU A 54 4.41 4.88 10.29
CA LEU A 54 4.35 4.42 11.68
C LEU A 54 3.12 3.54 11.93
N GLY A 55 1.97 3.88 11.35
CA GLY A 55 0.77 3.05 11.43
C GLY A 55 0.97 1.66 10.81
N CYS A 56 1.58 1.58 9.63
CA CYS A 56 1.89 0.32 8.97
C CYS A 56 2.88 -0.53 9.78
N VAL A 57 4.01 0.06 10.20
CA VAL A 57 5.03 -0.67 10.98
C VAL A 57 4.47 -1.11 12.33
N GLY A 58 3.69 -0.25 12.98
CA GLY A 58 3.00 -0.57 14.24
C GLY A 58 2.04 -1.74 14.09
N GLY A 59 1.25 -1.78 13.01
CA GLY A 59 0.34 -2.89 12.71
C GLY A 59 1.08 -4.22 12.50
N ILE A 60 2.18 -4.22 11.74
CA ILE A 60 3.01 -5.41 11.52
C ILE A 60 3.60 -5.89 12.85
N ALA A 61 4.22 -4.98 13.61
CA ALA A 61 4.83 -5.31 14.90
C ALA A 61 3.80 -5.89 15.88
N PHE A 62 2.62 -5.28 15.97
CA PHE A 62 1.54 -5.75 16.82
C PHE A 62 1.06 -7.16 16.42
N SER A 63 0.87 -7.40 15.12
CA SER A 63 0.46 -8.72 14.62
C SER A 63 1.50 -9.81 14.92
N TYR A 64 2.78 -9.46 14.81
CA TYR A 64 3.88 -10.38 15.10
C TYR A 64 3.93 -10.75 16.59
N ILE A 65 3.79 -9.75 17.47
CA ILE A 65 3.74 -9.97 18.91
C ILE A 65 2.56 -10.86 19.26
N LEU A 66 1.36 -10.52 18.76
CA LEU A 66 0.15 -11.29 19.02
C LEU A 66 0.29 -12.76 18.59
N MET A 67 0.82 -12.99 17.39
CA MET A 67 1.04 -14.34 16.87
C MET A 67 2.02 -15.13 17.74
N ASN A 68 3.16 -14.53 18.13
CA ASN A 68 4.13 -15.20 18.99
C ASN A 68 3.56 -15.50 20.38
N THR A 69 2.76 -14.59 20.93
CA THR A 69 2.07 -14.81 22.20
C THR A 69 1.14 -16.01 22.09
N ILE A 70 0.29 -16.09 21.05
CA ILE A 70 -0.62 -17.23 20.86
C ILE A 70 0.16 -18.54 20.63
N GLN A 71 1.21 -18.52 19.80
CA GLN A 71 2.03 -19.70 19.53
C GLN A 71 2.74 -20.22 20.78
N SER A 72 3.10 -19.34 21.73
CA SER A 72 3.73 -19.75 22.99
C SER A 72 2.83 -20.63 23.87
N PHE A 73 1.51 -20.53 23.70
CA PHE A 73 0.52 -21.40 24.37
C PHE A 73 0.10 -22.61 23.53
N GLY A 74 0.56 -22.72 22.29
CA GLY A 74 0.28 -23.87 21.42
C GLY A 74 1.09 -25.11 21.81
N ASN A 75 0.54 -26.30 21.54
CA ASN A 75 1.28 -27.55 21.72
C ASN A 75 2.58 -27.50 20.89
N GLY A 76 3.71 -27.82 21.54
CA GLY A 76 5.04 -27.70 20.96
C GLY A 76 5.21 -28.46 19.63
N ARG A 77 6.21 -28.04 18.85
CA ARG A 77 6.54 -28.64 17.53
C ARG A 77 6.49 -30.18 17.58
N HIS A 78 5.86 -30.77 16.56
CA HIS A 78 5.80 -32.22 16.41
C HIS A 78 7.22 -32.82 16.46
N ARG A 79 7.35 -33.97 17.13
CA ARG A 79 8.65 -34.67 17.34
C ARG A 79 9.38 -34.98 16.03
N LEU A 80 8.66 -35.04 14.91
CA LEU A 80 9.18 -35.34 13.57
C LEU A 80 9.71 -34.09 12.83
N ASP A 81 9.54 -32.90 13.40
CA ASP A 81 10.02 -31.62 12.83
C ASP A 81 11.41 -31.23 13.40
N THR A 82 12.05 -32.12 14.16
CA THR A 82 13.42 -31.91 14.64
C THR A 82 14.43 -32.02 13.50
N PRO A 83 15.54 -31.29 13.55
CA PRO A 83 16.56 -31.33 12.50
C PRO A 83 17.16 -32.74 12.34
N GLU A 84 17.24 -33.52 13.42
CA GLU A 84 17.73 -34.90 13.38
C GLU A 84 16.79 -35.82 12.59
N TYR A 85 15.48 -35.71 12.83
CA TYR A 85 14.50 -36.50 12.10
C TYR A 85 14.45 -36.11 10.62
N ARG A 86 14.62 -34.82 10.31
CA ARG A 86 14.74 -34.35 8.92
C ARG A 86 15.94 -35.00 8.23
N LYS A 87 17.13 -34.99 8.85
CA LYS A 87 18.33 -35.64 8.31
C LYS A 87 18.12 -37.13 8.03
N LEU A 88 17.56 -37.87 8.99
CA LEU A 88 17.25 -39.29 8.83
C LEU A 88 16.25 -39.54 7.69
N ARG A 89 15.24 -38.67 7.56
CA ARG A 89 14.26 -38.74 6.46
C ARG A 89 14.92 -38.50 5.10
N HIS A 90 15.85 -37.55 5.02
CA HIS A 90 16.60 -37.27 3.79
C HIS A 90 17.51 -38.44 3.42
N GLU A 91 18.28 -38.98 4.36
CA GLU A 91 19.12 -40.16 4.11
C GLU A 91 18.32 -41.39 3.66
N TRP A 92 17.14 -41.60 4.23
CA TRP A 92 16.24 -42.66 3.78
C TRP A 92 15.69 -42.38 2.38
N ARG A 93 15.31 -41.13 2.05
CA ARG A 93 14.84 -40.75 0.70
C ARG A 93 15.92 -40.97 -0.35
N ASP A 94 17.16 -40.59 -0.06
CA ASP A 94 18.30 -40.73 -0.97
C ASP A 94 18.63 -42.21 -1.21
N LYS A 95 18.60 -43.04 -0.16
CA LYS A 95 18.80 -44.50 -0.27
C LYS A 95 17.72 -45.21 -1.08
N ASN A 96 16.50 -44.68 -1.10
CA ASN A 96 15.37 -45.27 -1.82
C ASN A 96 15.07 -44.58 -3.16
N GLY A 97 15.94 -43.65 -3.61
CA GLY A 97 15.79 -43.00 -4.90
C GLY A 97 14.53 -42.13 -5.03
N ILE A 98 14.05 -41.55 -3.94
CA ILE A 98 12.84 -40.71 -3.94
C ILE A 98 13.21 -39.26 -4.30
N ASN A 99 12.67 -38.76 -5.42
CA ASN A 99 12.92 -37.42 -5.98
C ASN A 99 14.40 -37.10 -6.31
N PRO A 100 15.05 -37.88 -7.20
CA PRO A 100 16.46 -37.66 -7.57
C PRO A 100 16.72 -36.42 -8.44
N ILE A 101 15.68 -35.84 -9.05
CA ILE A 101 15.82 -34.75 -10.05
C ILE A 101 15.67 -33.36 -9.42
N PHE A 102 14.76 -33.19 -8.46
CA PHE A 102 14.37 -31.88 -7.93
C PHE A 102 15.04 -31.53 -6.59
N GLY A 103 15.89 -32.41 -6.06
CA GLY A 103 16.60 -32.16 -4.81
C GLY A 103 15.75 -32.33 -3.55
N GLN A 104 16.42 -32.20 -2.40
CA GLN A 104 15.89 -32.47 -1.04
C GLN A 104 14.85 -31.45 -0.54
N GLU A 105 14.58 -30.39 -1.32
CA GLU A 105 13.52 -29.45 -0.99
C GLU A 105 12.16 -30.13 -1.20
N ASP A 106 11.28 -30.01 -0.21
CA ASP A 106 9.89 -30.45 -0.32
C ASP A 106 9.15 -29.51 -1.31
N HIS A 107 9.51 -29.62 -2.58
CA HIS A 107 8.72 -29.04 -3.65
C HIS A 107 7.37 -29.74 -3.61
N PHE A 108 6.34 -28.97 -3.29
CA PHE A 108 4.96 -29.35 -3.45
C PHE A 108 4.76 -29.77 -4.92
N ILE A 109 4.77 -31.08 -5.18
CA ILE A 109 4.30 -31.62 -6.44
C ILE A 109 2.78 -31.57 -6.31
N PRO A 110 2.07 -30.65 -7.01
CA PRO A 110 0.62 -30.68 -6.99
C PRO A 110 0.19 -32.08 -7.44
N PRO A 111 -0.84 -32.69 -6.82
CA PRO A 111 -1.31 -33.99 -7.25
C PRO A 111 -1.63 -33.89 -8.75
N ARG A 112 -0.93 -34.68 -9.56
CA ARG A 112 -1.37 -34.89 -10.95
C ARG A 112 -2.75 -35.52 -10.82
N PHE A 113 -3.74 -34.83 -11.34
CA PHE A 113 -5.08 -35.36 -11.51
C PHE A 113 -4.93 -36.63 -12.36
N ASP A 114 -5.07 -37.80 -11.74
CA ASP A 114 -5.14 -39.07 -12.46
C ASP A 114 -6.62 -39.30 -12.77
N PRO A 115 -7.05 -39.16 -14.03
CA PRO A 115 -8.45 -39.30 -14.39
C PRO A 115 -8.99 -40.73 -14.26
N ASN A 116 -8.16 -41.71 -13.88
CA ASN A 116 -8.55 -43.12 -13.81
C ASN A 116 -8.61 -43.69 -12.38
N LEU A 117 -8.65 -42.85 -11.34
CA LEU A 117 -8.65 -43.35 -9.95
C LEU A 117 -10.02 -43.82 -9.43
N ASP A 118 -11.07 -43.80 -10.27
CA ASP A 118 -12.44 -44.15 -9.91
C ASP A 118 -13.01 -45.38 -10.67
N GLU A 119 -12.16 -46.25 -11.24
CA GLU A 119 -12.57 -47.59 -11.75
C GLU A 119 -12.17 -48.75 -10.83
#